data_AF-A0A0K9P768-F1
#
_entry.id   AF-A0A0K9P768-F1
#
_cell.length_a   1.000
_cell.length_b   1.000
_cell.length_c   1.000
_cell.angle_alpha   90.00
_cell.angle_beta   90.00
_cell.angle_gamma   90.00
#
_symmetry.space_group_name_H-M   'P 1'
#
loop_
_entity.id
_entity.type
_entity.pdbx_description
1 polymer ?
#
loop_
_entity_poly.entity_id
_entity_poly.type
_entity_poly.pdbx_seq_one_letter_code
_entity_poly.pdbx_strand_id
1 'polypeptide(L)'
;MEAFRDICMFLYVTSYIKRNQCVQSLGDNKIKQIKNDTRRLVYSALVGLLQHHDIAVKLAACRSLCFLVQDCNFSENDFHDLLLTCCTSCFKLVEDVEEFDSKVQILNFISVLIEHAAEKIIPFANQLTIFFQKIWEESCGESLLQIQLLAALRNFVCSLGSQSSICYNMLLPILRKGVDINSPDELNLLEDSVLLWETTLSNAPSLVNQLLEIFPYLLSIMERSLDHLEVAINIIEDYIISGGTEFLNRHASLLVKLLDYIIGNVNDKGLVSILPIIDILIQLYPMEVPPLISGILQRLFVICFGRADNDNQTKIALRAASGAILARLLIMNTNYLAQLSSEPSLNLALQQEGLNTTQNILLCLVDFWLDKIDSVTTMQSKAYALALSIILTLRLPEVIDKVDEILSACTSIILGAEDQNEETSLDSSSSISSCNENFEYDSVPSKVLRQKQIRTQDPIKRLSLENMLRENLQACAALHGDASFNAVINSIHPSALAQLKQALNMP
;
A
#
# COMPACT_ATOMS: atom_id res chain seq x y z
N MET A 1 -27.18 -9.31 -49.13
CA MET A 1 -26.89 -7.86 -49.12
C MET A 1 -26.57 -7.35 -47.72
N GLU A 2 -27.32 -7.75 -46.68
CA GLU A 2 -27.00 -7.43 -45.27
C GLU A 2 -25.64 -7.93 -44.84
N ALA A 3 -25.32 -9.22 -45.04
CA ALA A 3 -23.99 -9.76 -44.72
C ALA A 3 -22.81 -9.01 -45.38
N PHE A 4 -23.00 -8.47 -46.59
CA PHE A 4 -21.97 -7.67 -47.27
C PHE A 4 -21.81 -6.28 -46.63
N ARG A 5 -22.92 -5.69 -46.17
CA ARG A 5 -22.93 -4.41 -45.45
C ARG A 5 -22.32 -4.54 -44.06
N ASP A 6 -22.55 -5.67 -43.39
CA ASP A 6 -21.98 -6.00 -42.08
C ASP A 6 -20.48 -6.28 -42.18
N ILE A 7 -20.03 -7.01 -43.22
CA ILE A 7 -18.61 -7.19 -43.53
C ILE A 7 -17.94 -5.87 -43.90
N CYS A 8 -18.60 -4.99 -44.66
CA CYS A 8 -18.07 -3.66 -44.96
C CYS A 8 -18.00 -2.75 -43.72
N MET A 9 -19.00 -2.79 -42.84
CA MET A 9 -18.96 -2.05 -41.57
C MET A 9 -17.87 -2.62 -40.66
N PHE A 10 -17.73 -3.94 -40.60
CA PHE A 10 -16.66 -4.63 -39.88
C PHE A 10 -15.27 -4.26 -40.41
N LEU A 11 -15.04 -4.32 -41.72
CA LEU A 11 -13.77 -3.90 -42.35
C LEU A 11 -13.51 -2.40 -42.15
N TYR A 12 -14.54 -1.57 -42.18
CA TYR A 12 -14.42 -0.14 -41.92
C TYR A 12 -14.05 0.14 -40.46
N VAL A 13 -14.73 -0.48 -39.49
CA VAL A 13 -14.48 -0.33 -38.05
C VAL A 13 -13.12 -0.92 -37.69
N THR A 14 -12.77 -2.12 -38.14
CA THR A 14 -11.44 -2.71 -37.90
C THR A 14 -10.31 -1.97 -38.61
N SER A 15 -10.53 -1.44 -39.82
CA SER A 15 -9.54 -0.59 -40.51
C SER A 15 -9.38 0.78 -39.83
N TYR A 16 -10.47 1.36 -39.34
CA TYR A 16 -10.48 2.61 -38.57
C TYR A 16 -9.75 2.43 -37.24
N ILE A 17 -10.03 1.35 -36.51
CA ILE A 17 -9.39 1.00 -35.23
C ILE A 17 -7.90 0.71 -35.43
N LYS A 18 -7.53 -0.11 -36.42
CA LYS A 18 -6.11 -0.38 -36.74
C LYS A 18 -5.36 0.90 -37.15
N ARG A 19 -6.01 1.82 -37.86
CA ARG A 19 -5.44 3.14 -38.17
C ARG A 19 -5.27 4.02 -36.92
N ASN A 20 -6.23 4.04 -36.01
CA ASN A 20 -6.12 4.80 -34.76
C ASN A 20 -4.99 4.28 -33.86
N GLN A 21 -4.85 2.96 -33.72
CA GLN A 21 -3.75 2.35 -32.93
C GLN A 21 -2.37 2.65 -33.52
N CYS A 22 -2.20 2.54 -34.84
CA CYS A 22 -0.96 2.93 -35.52
C CYS A 22 -0.63 4.41 -35.31
N VAL A 23 -1.63 5.28 -35.27
CA VAL A 23 -1.41 6.74 -35.19
C VAL A 23 -1.20 7.22 -33.76
N GLN A 24 -1.83 6.59 -32.76
CA GLN A 24 -1.47 6.79 -31.35
C GLN A 24 -0.02 6.37 -31.06
N SER A 25 0.48 5.29 -31.68
CA SER A 25 1.90 4.91 -31.56
C SER A 25 2.88 5.85 -32.29
N LEU A 26 2.38 6.73 -33.17
CA LEU A 26 3.19 7.68 -33.96
C LEU A 26 3.09 9.14 -33.46
N GLY A 27 2.33 9.42 -32.39
CA GLY A 27 2.27 10.75 -31.77
C GLY A 27 1.51 11.83 -32.56
N ASP A 28 0.83 11.48 -33.65
CA ASP A 28 0.10 12.44 -34.49
C ASP A 28 -1.37 12.57 -34.03
N ASN A 29 -1.64 13.56 -33.18
CA ASN A 29 -2.94 13.88 -32.57
C ASN A 29 -4.03 14.41 -33.52
N LYS A 30 -4.10 13.97 -34.78
CA LYS A 30 -5.14 14.40 -35.73
C LYS A 30 -5.76 13.24 -36.49
N ILE A 31 -6.68 12.49 -35.86
CA ILE A 31 -7.64 11.64 -36.60
C ILE A 31 -9.07 11.83 -36.13
N LYS A 32 -9.97 11.89 -37.12
CA LYS A 32 -11.41 12.13 -37.04
C LYS A 32 -12.09 11.19 -36.04
N GLN A 33 -12.45 11.71 -34.87
CA GLN A 33 -13.32 11.08 -33.88
C GLN A 33 -14.62 10.55 -34.51
N ILE A 34 -15.09 9.38 -34.07
CA ILE A 34 -16.48 8.99 -34.30
C ILE A 34 -17.34 10.09 -33.69
N LYS A 35 -18.13 10.79 -34.52
CA LYS A 35 -19.02 11.86 -34.05
C LYS A 35 -19.95 11.28 -32.98
N ASN A 36 -20.14 12.03 -31.89
CA ASN A 36 -20.95 11.63 -30.74
C ASN A 36 -22.30 11.04 -31.16
N ASP A 37 -22.97 11.65 -32.15
CA ASP A 37 -24.28 11.23 -32.67
C ASP A 37 -24.29 9.82 -33.32
N THR A 38 -23.15 9.35 -33.82
CA THR A 38 -23.03 8.04 -34.50
C THR A 38 -22.54 6.92 -33.60
N ARG A 39 -22.01 7.26 -32.41
CA ARG A 39 -21.36 6.31 -31.50
C ARG A 39 -22.34 5.25 -30.98
N ARG A 40 -23.51 5.69 -30.50
CA ARG A 40 -24.57 4.79 -30.03
C ARG A 40 -25.08 3.84 -31.12
N LEU A 41 -25.17 4.32 -32.37
CA LEU A 41 -25.57 3.49 -33.50
C LEU A 41 -24.53 2.39 -33.78
N VAL A 42 -23.24 2.72 -33.73
CA VAL A 42 -22.15 1.74 -33.89
C VAL A 42 -22.19 0.70 -32.76
N TYR A 43 -22.36 1.14 -31.51
CA TYR A 43 -22.51 0.20 -30.38
C TYR A 43 -23.71 -0.72 -30.56
N SER A 44 -24.87 -0.18 -30.92
CA SER A 44 -26.07 -0.98 -31.15
C SER A 44 -25.91 -1.98 -32.30
N ALA A 45 -25.24 -1.60 -33.39
CA ALA A 45 -24.99 -2.48 -34.51
C ALA A 45 -24.05 -3.63 -34.12
N LEU A 46 -22.95 -3.34 -33.44
CA LEU A 46 -22.00 -4.37 -33.00
C LEU A 46 -22.60 -5.30 -31.93
N VAL A 47 -23.39 -4.77 -31.00
CA VAL A 47 -24.12 -5.60 -30.02
C VAL A 47 -25.19 -6.45 -30.72
N GLY A 48 -25.82 -5.94 -31.79
CA GLY A 48 -26.68 -6.74 -32.65
C GLY A 48 -25.93 -7.88 -33.35
N LEU A 49 -24.71 -7.61 -33.85
CA LEU A 49 -23.86 -8.63 -34.48
C LEU A 49 -23.36 -9.71 -33.51
N LEU A 50 -23.26 -9.43 -32.21
CA LEU A 50 -23.01 -10.46 -31.19
C LEU A 50 -24.12 -11.51 -31.10
N GLN A 51 -25.32 -11.20 -31.60
CA GLN A 51 -26.47 -12.10 -31.64
C GLN A 51 -26.67 -12.79 -33.00
N HIS A 52 -25.75 -12.57 -33.94
CA HIS A 52 -25.81 -13.16 -35.27
C HIS A 52 -25.69 -14.70 -35.24
N HIS A 53 -26.15 -15.42 -36.26
CA HIS A 53 -26.07 -16.89 -36.27
C HIS A 53 -24.65 -17.44 -36.46
N ASP A 54 -23.80 -16.71 -37.17
CA ASP A 54 -22.42 -17.11 -37.49
C ASP A 54 -21.43 -16.75 -36.35
N ILE A 55 -20.74 -17.76 -35.81
CA ILE A 55 -19.75 -17.63 -34.72
C ILE A 55 -18.60 -16.69 -35.13
N ALA A 56 -18.15 -16.73 -36.38
CA ALA A 56 -17.06 -15.87 -36.85
C ALA A 56 -17.47 -14.39 -36.81
N VAL A 57 -18.73 -14.09 -37.14
CA VAL A 57 -19.30 -12.74 -37.05
C VAL A 57 -19.43 -12.30 -35.59
N LYS A 58 -19.87 -13.19 -34.70
CA LYS A 58 -19.95 -12.91 -33.26
C LYS A 58 -18.57 -12.58 -32.67
N LEU A 59 -17.55 -13.38 -32.96
CA LEU A 59 -16.17 -13.16 -32.51
C LEU A 59 -15.57 -11.88 -33.07
N ALA A 60 -15.82 -11.59 -34.34
CA ALA A 60 -15.44 -10.35 -35.00
C ALA A 60 -16.07 -9.11 -34.34
N ALA A 61 -17.37 -9.19 -34.00
CA ALA A 61 -18.09 -8.14 -33.28
C ALA A 61 -17.52 -7.94 -31.86
N CYS A 62 -17.29 -9.04 -31.13
CA CYS A 62 -16.68 -9.03 -29.79
C CYS A 62 -15.32 -8.31 -29.79
N ARG A 63 -14.44 -8.65 -30.74
CA ARG A 63 -13.12 -8.00 -30.87
C ARG A 63 -13.24 -6.52 -31.18
N SER A 64 -14.17 -6.15 -32.06
CA SER A 64 -14.40 -4.75 -32.44
C SER A 64 -14.94 -3.93 -31.27
N LEU A 65 -15.85 -4.50 -30.47
CA LEU A 65 -16.35 -3.87 -29.24
C LEU A 65 -15.24 -3.68 -28.22
N CYS A 66 -14.37 -4.67 -28.02
CA CYS A 66 -13.24 -4.57 -27.10
C CYS A 66 -12.38 -3.33 -27.39
N PHE A 67 -11.98 -3.14 -28.65
CA PHE A 67 -11.20 -1.97 -29.04
C PHE A 67 -11.96 -0.64 -28.89
N LEU A 68 -13.28 -0.63 -29.06
CA LEU A 68 -14.09 0.58 -28.91
C LEU A 68 -14.31 0.96 -27.45
N VAL A 69 -14.37 -0.02 -26.55
CA VAL A 69 -14.48 0.21 -25.12
C VAL A 69 -13.15 0.70 -24.54
N GLN A 70 -12.02 0.21 -25.08
CA GLN A 70 -10.67 0.69 -24.73
C GLN A 70 -10.33 2.08 -25.27
N ASP A 71 -11.12 2.65 -26.17
CA ASP A 71 -10.86 3.99 -26.74
C ASP A 71 -11.07 5.07 -25.67
N CYS A 72 -10.15 6.04 -25.57
CA CYS A 72 -10.25 7.18 -24.64
C CYS A 72 -11.58 7.97 -24.80
N ASN A 73 -12.26 7.86 -25.94
CA ASN A 73 -13.54 8.49 -26.21
C ASN A 73 -14.76 7.59 -25.86
N PHE A 74 -14.57 6.47 -25.18
CA PHE A 74 -15.66 5.61 -24.73
C PHE A 74 -16.66 6.41 -23.88
N SER A 75 -17.95 6.25 -24.17
CA SER A 75 -19.03 6.90 -23.41
C SER A 75 -19.84 5.82 -22.73
N GLU A 76 -19.63 5.66 -21.43
CA GLU A 76 -20.38 4.70 -20.62
C GLU A 76 -21.90 4.94 -20.69
N ASN A 77 -22.31 6.21 -20.79
CA ASN A 77 -23.73 6.58 -20.81
C ASN A 77 -24.41 6.12 -22.10
N ASP A 78 -23.70 6.21 -23.24
CA ASP A 78 -24.22 5.74 -24.53
C ASP A 78 -24.25 4.21 -24.64
N PHE A 79 -23.47 3.52 -23.81
CA PHE A 79 -23.37 2.06 -23.78
C PHE A 79 -24.25 1.41 -22.69
N HIS A 80 -24.69 2.16 -21.70
CA HIS A 80 -25.40 1.65 -20.51
C HIS A 80 -26.60 0.76 -20.86
N ASP A 81 -27.49 1.22 -21.75
CA ASP A 81 -28.69 0.48 -22.16
C ASP A 81 -28.36 -0.83 -22.92
N LEU A 82 -27.15 -0.93 -23.46
CA LEU A 82 -26.69 -2.08 -24.24
C LEU A 82 -25.91 -3.09 -23.39
N LEU A 83 -25.50 -2.71 -22.17
CA LEU A 83 -24.61 -3.49 -21.31
C LEU A 83 -25.14 -4.89 -21.01
N LEU A 84 -26.41 -5.00 -20.55
CA LEU A 84 -27.05 -6.29 -20.27
C LEU A 84 -27.06 -7.19 -21.52
N THR A 85 -27.48 -6.65 -22.65
CA THR A 85 -27.57 -7.37 -23.92
C THR A 85 -26.18 -7.84 -24.38
N CYS A 86 -25.16 -7.00 -24.18
CA CYS A 86 -23.79 -7.31 -24.51
C CYS A 86 -23.24 -8.45 -23.63
N CYS A 87 -23.33 -8.33 -22.30
CA CYS A 87 -22.88 -9.35 -21.35
C CYS A 87 -23.54 -10.71 -21.61
N THR A 88 -24.87 -10.73 -21.74
CA THR A 88 -25.60 -11.98 -21.99
C THR A 88 -25.23 -12.63 -23.32
N SER A 89 -24.94 -11.83 -24.35
CA SER A 89 -24.49 -12.35 -25.65
C SER A 89 -23.07 -12.91 -25.56
N CYS A 90 -22.18 -12.26 -24.80
CA CYS A 90 -20.83 -12.76 -24.55
C CYS A 90 -20.82 -14.06 -23.75
N PHE A 91 -21.65 -14.19 -22.71
CA PHE A 91 -21.75 -15.44 -21.94
C PHE A 91 -22.18 -16.61 -22.83
N LYS A 92 -23.20 -16.41 -23.68
CA LYS A 92 -23.62 -17.42 -24.66
C LYS A 92 -22.52 -17.73 -25.68
N LEU A 93 -21.81 -16.70 -26.15
CA LEU A 93 -20.73 -16.89 -27.11
C LEU A 93 -19.59 -17.75 -26.54
N VAL A 94 -19.27 -17.64 -25.25
CA VAL A 94 -18.29 -18.53 -24.60
C VAL A 94 -18.75 -19.98 -24.60
N GLU A 95 -20.05 -20.24 -24.47
CA GLU A 95 -20.61 -21.59 -24.54
C GLU A 95 -20.62 -22.16 -25.97
N ASP A 96 -20.76 -21.30 -26.96
CA ASP A 96 -20.79 -21.68 -28.38
C ASP A 96 -19.40 -22.00 -28.96
N VAL A 97 -18.31 -21.54 -28.32
CA VAL A 97 -16.93 -21.72 -28.83
C VAL A 97 -16.19 -22.84 -28.12
N GLU A 98 -15.54 -23.71 -28.91
CA GLU A 98 -14.73 -24.82 -28.40
C GLU A 98 -13.27 -24.42 -28.16
N GLU A 99 -12.73 -23.52 -28.99
CA GLU A 99 -11.32 -23.12 -28.96
C GLU A 99 -11.00 -22.19 -27.76
N PHE A 100 -9.94 -22.52 -27.01
CA PHE A 100 -9.50 -21.72 -25.87
C PHE A 100 -9.08 -20.29 -26.26
N ASP A 101 -8.43 -20.09 -27.40
CA ASP A 101 -8.07 -18.76 -27.90
C ASP A 101 -9.31 -17.87 -28.11
N SER A 102 -10.40 -18.45 -28.60
CA SER A 102 -11.68 -17.76 -28.76
C SER A 102 -12.26 -17.39 -27.39
N LYS A 103 -12.20 -18.28 -26.40
CA LYS A 103 -12.63 -18.00 -25.02
C LYS A 103 -11.80 -16.89 -24.37
N VAL A 104 -10.47 -16.90 -24.55
CA VAL A 104 -9.56 -15.84 -24.07
C VAL A 104 -9.95 -14.48 -24.66
N GLN A 105 -10.25 -14.42 -25.97
CA GLN A 105 -10.68 -13.18 -26.61
C GLN A 105 -11.97 -12.62 -25.99
N ILE A 106 -12.96 -13.48 -25.72
CA ILE A 106 -14.24 -13.05 -25.15
C ILE A 106 -14.06 -12.64 -23.69
N LEU A 107 -13.27 -13.39 -22.92
CA LEU A 107 -12.98 -13.11 -21.52
C LEU A 107 -12.21 -11.79 -21.35
N ASN A 108 -11.26 -11.50 -22.25
CA ASN A 108 -10.58 -10.21 -22.28
C ASN A 108 -11.57 -9.06 -22.54
N PHE A 109 -12.49 -9.23 -23.50
CA PHE A 109 -13.54 -8.23 -23.72
C PHE A 109 -14.41 -8.02 -22.48
N ILE A 110 -14.82 -9.09 -21.81
CA ILE A 110 -15.60 -9.00 -20.56
C ILE A 110 -14.78 -8.29 -19.47
N SER A 111 -13.49 -8.59 -19.32
CA SER A 111 -12.59 -7.94 -18.35
C SER A 111 -12.52 -6.43 -18.55
N VAL A 112 -12.34 -6.00 -19.81
CA VAL A 112 -12.32 -4.59 -20.21
C VAL A 112 -13.68 -3.93 -19.97
N LEU A 113 -14.76 -4.62 -20.31
CA LEU A 113 -16.11 -4.11 -20.13
C LEU A 113 -16.47 -3.95 -18.65
N ILE A 114 -16.02 -4.86 -17.79
CA ILE A 114 -16.18 -4.76 -16.33
C ILE A 114 -15.44 -3.53 -15.81
N GLU A 115 -14.18 -3.37 -16.20
CA GLU A 115 -13.34 -2.22 -15.86
C GLU A 115 -14.07 -0.91 -16.21
N HIS A 116 -14.44 -0.71 -17.48
CA HIS A 116 -15.08 0.53 -17.91
C HIS A 116 -16.54 0.70 -17.44
N ALA A 117 -17.25 -0.37 -17.06
CA ALA A 117 -18.61 -0.25 -16.55
C ALA A 117 -18.67 0.15 -15.06
N ALA A 118 -17.57 -0.06 -14.30
CA ALA A 118 -17.46 0.25 -12.88
C ALA A 118 -18.69 -0.25 -12.08
N GLU A 119 -19.32 0.60 -11.27
CA GLU A 119 -20.47 0.27 -10.44
C GLU A 119 -21.70 -0.21 -11.23
N LYS A 120 -21.80 0.10 -12.53
CA LYS A 120 -22.92 -0.35 -13.39
C LYS A 120 -22.88 -1.87 -13.62
N ILE A 121 -21.79 -2.55 -13.26
CA ILE A 121 -21.68 -4.01 -13.33
C ILE A 121 -22.37 -4.74 -12.17
N ILE A 122 -22.58 -4.05 -11.03
CA ILE A 122 -23.12 -4.64 -9.79
C ILE A 122 -24.43 -5.43 -10.01
N PRO A 123 -25.42 -4.95 -10.81
CA PRO A 123 -26.64 -5.70 -11.09
C PRO A 123 -26.40 -7.07 -11.75
N PHE A 124 -25.26 -7.27 -12.40
CA PHE A 124 -24.88 -8.51 -13.10
C PHE A 124 -23.92 -9.39 -12.28
N ALA A 125 -23.55 -8.99 -11.06
CA ALA A 125 -22.52 -9.66 -10.26
C ALA A 125 -22.77 -11.15 -10.05
N ASN A 126 -24.02 -11.55 -9.80
CA ASN A 126 -24.39 -12.97 -9.62
C ASN A 126 -24.20 -13.78 -10.93
N GLN A 127 -24.56 -13.21 -12.07
CA GLN A 127 -24.37 -13.86 -13.37
C GLN A 127 -22.89 -14.00 -13.71
N LEU A 128 -22.10 -12.95 -13.46
CA LEU A 128 -20.64 -12.96 -13.62
C LEU A 128 -19.97 -13.99 -12.71
N THR A 129 -20.43 -14.13 -11.47
CA THR A 129 -19.90 -15.13 -10.52
C THR A 129 -20.07 -16.55 -11.07
N ILE A 130 -21.27 -16.88 -11.57
CA ILE A 130 -21.55 -18.18 -12.18
C ILE A 130 -20.71 -18.38 -13.45
N PHE A 131 -20.61 -17.34 -14.28
CA PHE A 131 -19.82 -17.36 -15.51
C PHE A 131 -18.33 -17.63 -15.24
N PHE A 132 -17.72 -16.89 -14.31
CA PHE A 132 -16.31 -17.08 -13.96
C PHE A 132 -16.04 -18.44 -13.33
N GLN A 133 -16.95 -18.93 -12.49
CA GLN A 133 -16.83 -20.28 -11.94
C GLN A 133 -16.81 -21.34 -13.06
N LYS A 134 -17.72 -21.23 -14.04
CA LYS A 134 -17.77 -22.15 -15.18
C LYS A 134 -16.50 -22.11 -16.01
N ILE A 135 -15.98 -20.91 -16.33
CA ILE A 135 -14.72 -20.77 -17.08
C ILE A 135 -13.56 -21.40 -16.31
N TRP A 136 -13.49 -21.20 -14.99
CA TRP A 136 -12.44 -21.81 -14.18
C TRP A 136 -12.46 -23.33 -14.27
N GLU A 137 -13.64 -23.93 -14.13
CA GLU A 137 -13.83 -25.39 -14.22
C GLU A 137 -13.45 -25.95 -15.61
N GLU A 138 -13.77 -25.22 -16.68
CA GLU A 138 -13.43 -25.61 -18.07
C GLU A 138 -11.96 -25.36 -18.44
N SER A 139 -11.26 -24.48 -17.71
CA SER A 139 -9.88 -24.07 -17.99
C SER A 139 -8.80 -24.99 -17.41
N CYS A 140 -9.18 -26.14 -16.85
CA CYS A 140 -8.25 -27.07 -16.23
C CYS A 140 -7.17 -27.53 -17.23
N GLY A 141 -5.90 -27.22 -16.95
CA GLY A 141 -4.76 -27.54 -17.82
C GLY A 141 -4.41 -26.45 -18.84
N GLU A 142 -5.17 -25.35 -18.91
CA GLU A 142 -4.97 -24.25 -19.85
C GLU A 142 -4.57 -22.97 -19.11
N SER A 143 -3.27 -22.82 -18.86
CA SER A 143 -2.74 -21.73 -18.03
C SER A 143 -3.06 -20.32 -18.55
N LEU A 144 -3.07 -20.11 -19.88
CA LEU A 144 -3.36 -18.80 -20.45
C LEU A 144 -4.80 -18.35 -20.19
N LEU A 145 -5.78 -19.27 -20.29
CA LEU A 145 -7.18 -18.96 -19.99
C LEU A 145 -7.35 -18.68 -18.49
N GLN A 146 -6.67 -19.43 -17.63
CA GLN A 146 -6.66 -19.21 -16.19
C GLN A 146 -6.06 -17.85 -15.81
N ILE A 147 -4.91 -17.46 -16.40
CA ILE A 147 -4.29 -16.13 -16.21
C ILE A 147 -5.27 -15.02 -16.60
N GLN A 148 -5.88 -15.13 -17.78
CA GLN A 148 -6.86 -14.15 -18.24
C GLN A 148 -8.10 -14.08 -17.32
N LEU A 149 -8.50 -15.21 -16.74
CA LEU A 149 -9.58 -15.27 -15.76
C LEU A 149 -9.20 -14.56 -14.45
N LEU A 150 -8.00 -14.79 -13.93
CA LEU A 150 -7.52 -14.13 -12.71
C LEU A 150 -7.46 -12.61 -12.90
N ALA A 151 -7.01 -12.13 -14.07
CA ALA A 151 -7.06 -10.71 -14.43
C ALA A 151 -8.50 -10.17 -14.48
N ALA A 152 -9.43 -10.92 -15.08
CA ALA A 152 -10.85 -10.53 -15.14
C ALA A 152 -11.51 -10.51 -13.75
N LEU A 153 -11.17 -11.47 -12.88
CA LEU A 153 -11.61 -11.51 -11.49
C LEU A 153 -11.08 -10.31 -10.69
N ARG A 154 -9.84 -9.89 -10.94
CA ARG A 154 -9.26 -8.70 -10.31
C ARG A 154 -10.07 -7.45 -10.66
N ASN A 155 -10.32 -7.23 -11.95
CA ASN A 155 -11.15 -6.11 -12.42
C ASN A 155 -12.58 -6.17 -11.85
N PHE A 156 -13.14 -7.38 -11.73
CA PHE A 156 -14.46 -7.59 -11.14
C PHE A 156 -14.49 -7.23 -9.66
N VAL A 157 -13.50 -7.66 -8.87
CA VAL A 157 -13.39 -7.31 -7.46
C VAL A 157 -13.24 -5.80 -7.28
N CYS A 158 -12.40 -5.13 -8.09
CA CYS A 158 -12.29 -3.67 -8.08
C CYS A 158 -13.63 -2.99 -8.35
N SER A 159 -14.36 -3.47 -9.36
CA SER A 159 -15.65 -2.89 -9.76
C SER A 159 -16.77 -3.10 -8.73
N LEU A 160 -16.67 -4.18 -7.92
CA LEU A 160 -17.58 -4.40 -6.80
C LEU A 160 -17.24 -3.53 -5.57
N GLY A 161 -15.97 -3.15 -5.40
CA GLY A 161 -15.48 -2.39 -4.26
C GLY A 161 -15.90 -3.00 -2.92
N SER A 162 -16.59 -2.20 -2.09
CA SER A 162 -17.10 -2.63 -0.78
C SER A 162 -18.10 -3.80 -0.82
N GLN A 163 -18.70 -4.09 -1.99
CA GLN A 163 -19.61 -5.24 -2.19
C GLN A 163 -18.88 -6.51 -2.64
N SER A 164 -17.55 -6.53 -2.65
CA SER A 164 -16.71 -7.66 -3.08
C SER A 164 -17.08 -9.00 -2.45
N SER A 165 -17.64 -9.01 -1.23
CA SER A 165 -18.13 -10.22 -0.55
C SER A 165 -19.11 -11.09 -1.35
N ILE A 166 -19.82 -10.52 -2.33
CA ILE A 166 -20.76 -11.24 -3.22
C ILE A 166 -20.06 -12.39 -3.97
N CYS A 167 -18.79 -12.19 -4.36
CA CYS A 167 -18.07 -13.16 -5.19
C CYS A 167 -17.24 -14.18 -4.39
N TYR A 168 -17.15 -14.07 -3.07
CA TYR A 168 -16.20 -14.85 -2.25
C TYR A 168 -16.39 -16.37 -2.34
N ASN A 169 -17.63 -16.85 -2.46
CA ASN A 169 -17.91 -18.29 -2.60
C ASN A 169 -17.24 -18.92 -3.82
N MET A 170 -17.08 -18.15 -4.91
CA MET A 170 -16.40 -18.56 -6.14
C MET A 170 -14.91 -18.16 -6.10
N LEU A 171 -14.63 -16.93 -5.67
CA LEU A 171 -13.30 -16.32 -5.74
C LEU A 171 -12.29 -17.02 -4.82
N LEU A 172 -12.65 -17.31 -3.58
CA LEU A 172 -11.68 -17.81 -2.59
C LEU A 172 -11.19 -19.23 -2.88
N PRO A 173 -12.03 -20.18 -3.35
CA PRO A 173 -11.54 -21.46 -3.85
C PRO A 173 -10.56 -21.34 -5.04
N ILE A 174 -10.82 -20.43 -5.98
CA ILE A 174 -9.94 -20.16 -7.13
C ILE A 174 -8.61 -19.59 -6.63
N LEU A 175 -8.68 -18.58 -5.76
CA LEU A 175 -7.51 -17.93 -5.19
C LEU A 175 -6.62 -18.91 -4.43
N ARG A 176 -7.20 -19.77 -3.58
CA ARG A 176 -6.48 -20.80 -2.82
C ARG A 176 -5.70 -21.77 -3.72
N LYS A 177 -6.27 -22.14 -4.86
CA LYS A 177 -5.56 -22.98 -5.85
C LYS A 177 -4.41 -22.23 -6.51
N GLY A 178 -4.62 -20.95 -6.84
CA GLY A 178 -3.62 -20.12 -7.50
C GLY A 178 -2.42 -19.74 -6.63
N VAL A 179 -2.61 -19.61 -5.31
CA VAL A 179 -1.52 -19.29 -4.36
C VAL A 179 -0.83 -20.52 -3.76
N ASP A 180 -1.28 -21.74 -4.08
CA ASP A 180 -0.65 -22.97 -3.59
C ASP A 180 0.62 -23.29 -4.39
N ILE A 181 1.76 -23.09 -3.73
CA ILE A 181 3.10 -23.36 -4.26
C ILE A 181 3.44 -24.84 -4.47
N ASN A 182 2.53 -25.75 -4.12
CA ASN A 182 2.71 -27.17 -4.39
C ASN A 182 1.90 -27.62 -5.61
N SER A 183 1.12 -26.72 -6.20
CA SER A 183 0.31 -27.03 -7.38
C SER A 183 1.18 -27.12 -8.64
N PRO A 184 0.86 -28.02 -9.58
CA PRO A 184 1.64 -28.18 -10.81
C PRO A 184 1.59 -26.94 -11.73
N ASP A 185 0.55 -26.11 -11.59
CA ASP A 185 0.28 -24.94 -12.45
C ASP A 185 0.87 -23.65 -11.89
N GLU A 186 1.54 -23.72 -10.74
CA GLU A 186 1.95 -22.59 -9.93
C GLU A 186 2.87 -21.60 -10.68
N LEU A 187 3.83 -22.08 -11.46
CA LEU A 187 4.77 -21.24 -12.22
C LEU A 187 4.06 -20.25 -13.14
N ASN A 188 2.84 -20.55 -13.57
CA ASN A 188 2.08 -19.72 -14.50
C ASN A 188 1.05 -18.84 -13.78
N LEU A 189 0.50 -19.28 -12.65
CA LEU A 189 -0.66 -18.63 -12.01
C LEU A 189 -0.30 -17.73 -10.83
N LEU A 190 0.87 -17.94 -10.21
CA LEU A 190 1.19 -17.33 -8.93
C LEU A 190 1.18 -15.81 -8.98
N GLU A 191 1.77 -15.21 -10.03
CA GLU A 191 1.85 -13.76 -10.19
C GLU A 191 0.46 -13.10 -10.18
N ASP A 192 -0.43 -13.55 -11.07
CA ASP A 192 -1.81 -13.05 -11.13
C ASP A 192 -2.63 -13.41 -9.89
N SER A 193 -2.35 -14.53 -9.23
CA SER A 193 -3.04 -14.96 -8.02
C SER A 193 -2.68 -14.08 -6.82
N VAL A 194 -1.41 -13.70 -6.66
CA VAL A 194 -0.97 -12.80 -5.59
C VAL A 194 -1.52 -11.38 -5.82
N LEU A 195 -1.58 -10.92 -7.08
CA LEU A 195 -2.24 -9.66 -7.42
C LEU A 195 -3.74 -9.69 -7.12
N LEU A 196 -4.43 -10.78 -7.49
CA LEU A 196 -5.84 -10.98 -7.15
C LEU A 196 -6.06 -11.00 -5.63
N TRP A 197 -5.14 -11.61 -4.88
CA TRP A 197 -5.20 -11.64 -3.42
C TRP A 197 -5.15 -10.23 -2.82
N GLU A 198 -4.15 -9.44 -3.20
CA GLU A 198 -3.99 -8.05 -2.76
C GLU A 198 -5.26 -7.26 -3.09
N THR A 199 -5.74 -7.35 -4.33
CA THR A 199 -6.94 -6.60 -4.76
C THR A 199 -8.19 -7.01 -3.98
N THR A 200 -8.30 -8.30 -3.63
CA THR A 200 -9.39 -8.83 -2.79
C THR A 200 -9.36 -8.22 -1.39
N LEU A 201 -8.19 -8.11 -0.78
CA LEU A 201 -8.03 -7.51 0.55
C LEU A 201 -8.25 -6.00 0.52
N SER A 202 -7.71 -5.31 -0.49
CA SER A 202 -7.84 -3.87 -0.69
C SER A 202 -9.31 -3.42 -0.80
N ASN A 203 -10.15 -4.26 -1.41
CA ASN A 203 -11.60 -4.00 -1.59
C ASN A 203 -12.48 -4.68 -0.53
N ALA A 204 -11.92 -5.53 0.34
CA ALA A 204 -12.69 -6.22 1.36
C ALA A 204 -13.34 -5.22 2.35
N PRO A 205 -14.67 -5.30 2.57
CA PRO A 205 -15.33 -4.45 3.58
C PRO A 205 -14.93 -4.85 5.00
N SER A 206 -14.63 -6.14 5.21
CA SER A 206 -14.13 -6.70 6.48
C SER A 206 -13.37 -8.00 6.21
N LEU A 207 -12.50 -8.38 7.13
CA LEU A 207 -11.70 -9.59 6.99
C LEU A 207 -12.49 -10.82 7.47
N VAL A 208 -12.94 -11.66 6.54
CA VAL A 208 -13.63 -12.92 6.88
C VAL A 208 -12.65 -14.04 7.23
N ASN A 209 -13.11 -15.04 8.00
CA ASN A 209 -12.28 -16.21 8.39
C ASN A 209 -11.59 -16.89 7.19
N GLN A 210 -12.28 -17.01 6.06
CA GLN A 210 -11.74 -17.66 4.87
C GLN A 210 -10.56 -16.89 4.25
N LEU A 211 -10.49 -15.56 4.42
CA LEU A 211 -9.35 -14.74 4.02
C LEU A 211 -8.19 -14.91 5.00
N LEU A 212 -8.45 -14.92 6.31
CA LEU A 212 -7.44 -15.20 7.34
C LEU A 212 -6.73 -16.53 7.10
N GLU A 213 -7.47 -17.57 6.71
CA GLU A 213 -6.93 -18.90 6.39
C GLU A 213 -5.93 -18.90 5.22
N ILE A 214 -5.90 -17.86 4.38
CA ILE A 214 -4.98 -17.77 3.22
C ILE A 214 -3.64 -17.13 3.63
N PHE A 215 -3.57 -16.37 4.74
CA PHE A 215 -2.34 -15.73 5.19
C PHE A 215 -1.10 -16.67 5.28
N PRO A 216 -1.21 -17.92 5.77
CA PRO A 216 -0.06 -18.82 5.84
C PRO A 216 0.64 -19.09 4.51
N TYR A 217 -0.07 -19.01 3.37
CA TYR A 217 0.52 -19.19 2.05
C TYR A 217 1.56 -18.11 1.73
N LEU A 218 1.43 -16.90 2.29
CA LEU A 218 2.35 -15.80 2.02
C LEU A 218 3.78 -16.11 2.45
N LEU A 219 3.95 -16.78 3.59
CA LEU A 219 5.27 -17.20 4.06
C LEU A 219 5.93 -18.14 3.06
N SER A 220 5.20 -19.17 2.62
CA SER A 220 5.70 -20.16 1.66
C SER A 220 6.04 -19.54 0.30
N ILE A 221 5.27 -18.54 -0.14
CA ILE A 221 5.56 -17.78 -1.38
C ILE A 221 6.88 -17.01 -1.23
N MET A 222 7.04 -16.25 -0.15
CA MET A 222 8.25 -15.45 0.11
C MET A 222 9.50 -16.31 0.32
N GLU A 223 9.36 -17.46 0.99
CA GLU A 223 10.46 -18.41 1.20
C GLU A 223 11.03 -18.97 -0.11
N ARG A 224 10.26 -18.94 -1.19
CA ARG A 224 10.68 -19.47 -2.50
C ARG A 224 11.29 -18.41 -3.40
N SER A 225 10.68 -17.23 -3.48
CA SER A 225 11.28 -16.07 -4.13
C SER A 225 10.75 -14.76 -3.54
N LEU A 226 11.56 -13.70 -3.64
CA LEU A 226 11.19 -12.34 -3.25
C LEU A 226 10.69 -11.49 -4.43
N ASP A 227 10.34 -12.12 -5.56
CA ASP A 227 9.90 -11.42 -6.77
C ASP A 227 8.58 -10.67 -6.54
N HIS A 228 7.74 -11.17 -5.65
CA HIS A 228 6.46 -10.57 -5.28
C HIS A 228 6.54 -9.72 -3.99
N LEU A 229 7.73 -9.26 -3.58
CA LEU A 229 7.93 -8.54 -2.32
C LEU A 229 7.02 -7.31 -2.17
N GLU A 230 6.88 -6.48 -3.22
CA GLU A 230 6.05 -5.27 -3.16
C GLU A 230 4.58 -5.60 -2.88
N VAL A 231 4.04 -6.59 -3.61
CA VAL A 231 2.65 -7.04 -3.42
C VAL A 231 2.48 -7.73 -2.07
N ALA A 232 3.47 -8.50 -1.61
CA ALA A 232 3.46 -9.13 -0.30
C ALA A 232 3.43 -8.10 0.84
N ILE A 233 4.18 -7.00 0.72
CA ILE A 233 4.16 -5.89 1.69
C ILE A 233 2.74 -5.30 1.77
N ASN A 234 2.10 -5.06 0.62
CA ASN A 234 0.72 -4.55 0.57
C ASN A 234 -0.27 -5.52 1.21
N ILE A 235 -0.13 -6.82 0.95
CA ILE A 235 -0.95 -7.87 1.57
C ILE A 235 -0.79 -7.88 3.09
N ILE A 236 0.46 -7.83 3.60
CA ILE A 236 0.74 -7.78 5.04
C ILE A 236 0.08 -6.55 5.66
N GLU A 237 0.23 -5.38 5.01
CA GLU A 237 -0.40 -4.14 5.46
C GLU A 237 -1.92 -4.29 5.57
N ASP A 238 -2.56 -4.90 4.57
CA ASP A 238 -4.00 -5.08 4.55
C ASP A 238 -4.50 -6.00 5.66
N TYR A 239 -3.76 -7.06 5.97
CA TYR A 239 -4.09 -7.91 7.11
C TYR A 239 -3.95 -7.18 8.44
N ILE A 240 -2.92 -6.35 8.60
CA ILE A 240 -2.68 -5.56 9.82
C ILE A 240 -3.80 -4.54 10.03
N ILE A 241 -4.16 -3.81 8.97
CA ILE A 241 -5.17 -2.74 9.00
C ILE A 241 -6.60 -3.30 9.12
N SER A 242 -6.92 -4.34 8.34
CA SER A 242 -8.29 -4.88 8.27
C SER A 242 -8.58 -5.91 9.35
N GLY A 243 -7.58 -6.73 9.70
CA GLY A 243 -7.75 -7.89 10.57
C GLY A 243 -7.65 -7.58 12.06
N GLY A 244 -7.09 -6.42 12.43
CA GLY A 244 -7.10 -5.99 13.81
C GLY A 244 -6.36 -6.95 14.77
N THR A 245 -6.83 -6.97 16.01
CA THR A 245 -6.38 -7.89 17.05
C THR A 245 -6.70 -9.36 16.73
N GLU A 246 -7.75 -9.64 15.96
CA GLU A 246 -8.09 -11.01 15.55
C GLU A 246 -7.00 -11.62 14.67
N PHE A 247 -6.51 -10.85 13.69
CA PHE A 247 -5.39 -11.28 12.85
C PHE A 247 -4.13 -11.53 13.67
N LEU A 248 -3.76 -10.61 14.57
CA LEU A 248 -2.60 -10.80 15.43
C LEU A 248 -2.72 -12.04 16.31
N ASN A 249 -3.86 -12.24 16.98
CA ASN A 249 -4.07 -13.39 17.85
C ASN A 249 -3.94 -14.72 17.10
N ARG A 250 -4.33 -14.77 15.83
CA ARG A 250 -4.27 -15.99 15.01
C ARG A 250 -2.91 -16.20 14.35
N HIS A 251 -2.26 -15.13 13.88
CA HIS A 251 -1.11 -15.22 12.98
C HIS A 251 0.16 -14.50 13.47
N ALA A 252 0.23 -13.99 14.70
CA ALA A 252 1.42 -13.29 15.23
C ALA A 252 2.73 -14.06 15.00
N SER A 253 2.77 -15.36 15.29
CA SER A 253 3.99 -16.16 15.12
C SER A 253 4.41 -16.31 13.66
N LEU A 254 3.45 -16.41 12.73
CA LEU A 254 3.72 -16.47 11.29
C LEU A 254 4.13 -15.10 10.75
N LEU A 255 3.50 -14.02 11.23
CA LEU A 255 3.86 -12.65 10.88
C LEU A 255 5.31 -12.35 11.28
N VAL A 256 5.72 -12.69 12.50
CA VAL A 256 7.11 -12.49 12.97
C VAL A 256 8.08 -13.26 12.07
N LYS A 257 7.82 -14.55 11.82
CA LYS A 257 8.68 -15.36 10.92
C LYS A 257 8.79 -14.77 9.52
N LEU A 258 7.68 -14.30 8.96
CA LEU A 258 7.63 -13.67 7.65
C LEU A 258 8.46 -12.37 7.63
N LEU A 259 8.31 -11.52 8.63
CA LEU A 259 9.08 -10.28 8.74
C LEU A 259 10.58 -10.56 8.93
N ASP A 260 10.94 -11.50 9.81
CA ASP A 260 12.33 -11.93 10.02
C ASP A 260 12.95 -12.46 8.73
N TYR A 261 12.21 -13.29 7.98
CA TYR A 261 12.65 -13.82 6.70
C TYR A 261 12.86 -12.70 5.67
N ILE A 262 11.87 -11.81 5.48
CA ILE A 262 11.98 -10.70 4.52
C ILE A 262 13.18 -9.81 4.89
N ILE A 263 13.23 -9.32 6.13
CA ILE A 263 14.27 -8.41 6.61
C ILE A 263 15.66 -9.08 6.53
N GLY A 264 15.75 -10.39 6.77
CA GLY A 264 16.98 -11.17 6.64
C GLY A 264 17.53 -11.28 5.23
N ASN A 265 16.68 -11.22 4.19
CA ASN A 265 17.04 -11.55 2.81
C ASN A 265 16.95 -10.38 1.81
N VAL A 266 16.43 -9.22 2.22
CA VAL A 266 16.35 -8.03 1.35
C VAL A 266 17.57 -7.11 1.49
N ASN A 267 17.84 -6.34 0.42
CA ASN A 267 18.83 -5.27 0.42
C ASN A 267 18.29 -3.98 1.08
N ASP A 268 19.13 -2.93 1.16
CA ASP A 268 18.76 -1.64 1.75
C ASP A 268 17.45 -1.05 1.16
N LYS A 269 17.22 -1.22 -0.15
CA LYS A 269 15.98 -0.73 -0.79
C LYS A 269 14.76 -1.51 -0.30
N GLY A 270 14.85 -2.84 -0.25
CA GLY A 270 13.79 -3.68 0.29
C GLY A 270 13.55 -3.46 1.79
N LEU A 271 14.60 -3.15 2.56
CA LEU A 271 14.46 -2.75 3.96
C LEU A 271 13.64 -1.45 4.08
N VAL A 272 13.95 -0.43 3.28
CA VAL A 272 13.15 0.82 3.26
C VAL A 272 11.68 0.53 2.94
N SER A 273 11.39 -0.39 2.01
CA SER A 273 10.02 -0.77 1.64
C SER A 273 9.24 -1.48 2.77
N ILE A 274 9.89 -2.26 3.63
CA ILE A 274 9.20 -2.99 4.72
C ILE A 274 9.05 -2.18 6.01
N LEU A 275 9.89 -1.15 6.24
CA LEU A 275 9.83 -0.33 7.46
C LEU A 275 8.44 0.30 7.75
N PRO A 276 7.65 0.77 6.76
CA PRO A 276 6.28 1.23 7.00
C PRO A 276 5.37 0.19 7.67
N ILE A 277 5.57 -1.11 7.39
CA ILE A 277 4.83 -2.19 8.04
C ILE A 277 5.17 -2.27 9.54
N ILE A 278 6.46 -2.14 9.87
CA ILE A 278 6.93 -2.11 11.26
C ILE A 278 6.36 -0.87 11.97
N ASP A 279 6.35 0.28 11.30
CA ASP A 279 5.79 1.52 11.86
C ASP A 279 4.29 1.39 12.19
N ILE A 280 3.49 0.87 11.24
CA ILE A 280 2.06 0.63 11.43
C ILE A 280 1.80 -0.38 12.55
N LEU A 281 2.61 -1.45 12.65
CA LEU A 281 2.48 -2.43 13.72
C LEU A 281 2.68 -1.81 15.11
N ILE A 282 3.70 -0.97 15.28
CA ILE A 282 3.94 -0.27 16.55
C ILE A 282 2.84 0.77 16.80
N GLN A 283 2.38 1.46 15.75
CA GLN A 283 1.29 2.42 15.86
C GLN A 283 -0.02 1.79 16.35
N LEU A 284 -0.37 0.60 15.84
CA LEU A 284 -1.63 -0.06 16.15
C LEU A 284 -1.55 -0.93 17.42
N TYR A 285 -0.39 -1.52 17.70
CA TYR A 285 -0.21 -2.51 18.78
C TYR A 285 1.07 -2.28 19.58
N PRO A 286 1.21 -1.11 20.24
CA PRO A 286 2.45 -0.69 20.89
C PRO A 286 2.86 -1.54 22.11
N MET A 287 1.96 -2.37 22.64
CA MET A 287 2.25 -3.21 23.81
C MET A 287 2.50 -4.66 23.41
N GLU A 288 1.73 -5.17 22.45
CA GLU A 288 1.71 -6.57 22.05
C GLU A 288 2.82 -6.91 21.07
N VAL A 289 3.06 -6.05 20.07
CA VAL A 289 3.99 -6.37 18.96
C VAL A 289 5.46 -6.16 19.32
N PRO A 290 5.90 -5.07 19.99
CA PRO A 290 7.32 -4.85 20.22
C PRO A 290 8.07 -6.02 20.87
N PRO A 291 7.52 -6.74 21.88
CA PRO A 291 8.12 -7.96 22.42
C PRO A 291 8.29 -9.09 21.41
N LEU A 292 7.36 -9.20 20.45
CA LEU A 292 7.36 -10.25 19.43
C LEU A 292 8.40 -10.00 18.33
N ILE A 293 8.72 -8.74 18.05
CA ILE A 293 9.67 -8.31 17.00
C ILE A 293 10.98 -7.74 17.59
N SER A 294 11.37 -8.17 18.79
CA SER A 294 12.54 -7.62 19.50
C SER A 294 13.83 -7.69 18.68
N GLY A 295 14.07 -8.80 17.95
CA GLY A 295 15.22 -8.95 17.07
C GLY A 295 15.24 -7.93 15.92
N ILE A 296 14.08 -7.65 15.32
CA ILE A 296 13.93 -6.63 14.29
C ILE A 296 14.24 -5.24 14.87
N LEU A 297 13.71 -4.93 16.06
CA LEU A 297 13.96 -3.65 16.72
C LEU A 297 15.44 -3.47 17.08
N GLN A 298 16.12 -4.50 17.58
CA GLN A 298 17.57 -4.48 17.82
C GLN A 298 18.34 -4.21 16.52
N ARG A 299 17.90 -4.78 15.39
CA ARG A 299 18.50 -4.48 14.08
C ARG A 299 18.29 -3.02 13.66
N LEU A 300 17.17 -2.39 14.02
CA LEU A 300 16.97 -0.95 13.76
C LEU A 300 17.99 -0.09 14.51
N PHE A 301 18.32 -0.42 15.77
CA PHE A 301 19.39 0.26 16.50
C PHE A 301 20.74 0.13 15.78
N VAL A 302 21.07 -1.08 15.32
CA VAL A 302 22.29 -1.33 14.55
C VAL A 302 22.32 -0.50 13.27
N ILE A 303 21.20 -0.42 12.53
CA ILE A 303 21.09 0.40 11.33
C ILE A 303 21.30 1.89 11.65
N CYS A 304 20.66 2.40 12.71
CA CYS A 304 20.79 3.79 13.16
C CYS A 304 22.23 4.16 13.49
N PHE A 305 22.99 3.26 14.13
CA PHE A 305 24.35 3.55 14.56
C PHE A 305 25.44 3.04 13.62
N GLY A 306 25.08 2.31 12.56
CA GLY A 306 26.02 1.81 11.56
C GLY A 306 26.84 2.93 10.90
N ARG A 307 27.79 2.56 10.04
CA ARG A 307 28.64 3.55 9.37
C ARG A 307 27.83 4.52 8.52
N ALA A 308 28.13 5.80 8.66
CA ALA A 308 27.53 6.86 7.87
C ALA A 308 28.15 6.87 6.47
N ASP A 309 27.40 6.36 5.49
CA ASP A 309 27.72 6.52 4.07
C ASP A 309 26.88 7.67 3.51
N ASN A 310 27.43 8.88 3.56
CA ASN A 310 26.70 10.12 3.20
C ASN A 310 26.36 10.23 1.70
N ASP A 311 26.94 9.37 0.85
CA ASP A 311 26.69 9.37 -0.60
C ASP A 311 25.52 8.46 -1.00
N ASN A 312 25.03 7.60 -0.10
CA ASN A 312 23.96 6.66 -0.40
C ASN A 312 22.62 7.11 0.18
N GLN A 313 21.80 7.73 -0.68
CA GLN A 313 20.45 8.20 -0.32
C GLN A 313 19.55 7.09 0.26
N THR A 314 19.70 5.85 -0.18
CA THR A 314 18.90 4.72 0.35
C THR A 314 19.28 4.43 1.80
N LYS A 315 20.58 4.45 2.14
CA LYS A 315 21.05 4.26 3.52
C LYS A 315 20.66 5.41 4.42
N ILE A 316 20.68 6.64 3.92
CA ILE A 316 20.22 7.82 4.67
C ILE A 316 18.73 7.67 5.00
N ALA A 317 17.90 7.35 4.00
CA ALA A 317 16.47 7.11 4.20
C ALA A 317 16.21 5.95 5.17
N LEU A 318 16.98 4.86 5.06
CA LEU A 318 16.88 3.70 5.93
C LEU A 318 17.19 4.05 7.40
N ARG A 319 18.26 4.82 7.65
CA ARG A 319 18.63 5.30 8.99
C ARG A 319 17.57 6.23 9.58
N ALA A 320 17.10 7.18 8.78
CA ALA A 320 16.05 8.11 9.19
C ALA A 320 14.74 7.38 9.54
N ALA A 321 14.31 6.44 8.69
CA ALA A 321 13.11 5.66 8.94
C ALA A 321 13.26 4.75 10.18
N SER A 322 14.42 4.11 10.36
CA SER A 322 14.72 3.29 11.55
C SER A 322 14.68 4.13 12.83
N GLY A 323 15.29 5.32 12.81
CA GLY A 323 15.26 6.25 13.93
C GLY A 323 13.86 6.73 14.26
N ALA A 324 13.00 6.92 13.24
CA ALA A 324 11.62 7.37 13.43
C ALA A 324 10.75 6.29 14.07
N ILE A 325 10.95 5.02 13.70
CA ILE A 325 10.29 3.88 14.32
C ILE A 325 10.69 3.76 15.79
N LEU A 326 11.98 3.92 16.12
CA LEU A 326 12.45 3.90 17.50
C LEU A 326 11.91 5.10 18.30
N ALA A 327 11.76 6.27 17.67
CA ALA A 327 11.14 7.44 18.29
C ALA A 327 9.66 7.18 18.60
N ARG A 328 8.92 6.64 17.63
CA ARG A 328 7.53 6.19 17.83
C ARG A 328 7.43 5.18 18.97
N LEU A 329 8.33 4.19 19.02
CA LEU A 329 8.34 3.20 20.09
C LEU A 329 8.59 3.84 21.46
N LEU A 330 9.49 4.84 21.57
CA LEU A 330 9.68 5.58 22.82
C LEU A 330 8.39 6.31 23.25
N ILE A 331 7.72 6.96 22.29
CA ILE A 331 6.50 7.74 22.53
C ILE A 331 5.35 6.83 22.98
N MET A 332 5.21 5.66 22.36
CA MET A 332 4.06 4.78 22.58
C MET A 332 4.29 3.75 23.67
N ASN A 333 5.55 3.35 23.92
CA ASN A 333 5.92 2.37 24.93
C ASN A 333 7.34 2.63 25.47
N THR A 334 7.47 3.72 26.24
CA THR A 334 8.73 4.19 26.82
C THR A 334 9.45 3.11 27.64
N ASN A 335 8.70 2.35 28.44
CA ASN A 335 9.24 1.30 29.31
C ASN A 335 9.90 0.18 28.49
N TYR A 336 9.26 -0.24 27.40
CA TYR A 336 9.78 -1.31 26.57
C TYR A 336 11.05 -0.89 25.82
N LEU A 337 11.08 0.32 25.23
CA LEU A 337 12.31 0.79 24.58
C LEU A 337 13.48 0.91 25.58
N ALA A 338 13.21 1.38 26.80
CA ALA A 338 14.23 1.46 27.85
C ALA A 338 14.71 0.09 28.33
N GLN A 339 13.85 -0.93 28.33
CA GLN A 339 14.26 -2.31 28.59
C GLN A 339 15.12 -2.85 27.45
N LEU A 340 14.67 -2.67 26.20
CA LEU A 340 15.37 -3.13 25.01
C LEU A 340 16.77 -2.52 24.87
N SER A 341 16.92 -1.23 25.18
CA SER A 341 18.22 -0.54 25.17
C SER A 341 19.20 -1.05 26.23
N SER A 342 18.69 -1.72 27.27
CA SER A 342 19.51 -2.33 28.33
C SER A 342 19.82 -3.81 28.10
N GLU A 343 19.28 -4.42 27.04
CA GLU A 343 19.48 -5.86 26.80
C GLU A 343 20.93 -6.19 26.39
N PRO A 344 21.49 -7.30 26.90
CA PRO A 344 22.84 -7.71 26.55
C PRO A 344 22.98 -8.14 25.09
N SER A 345 21.92 -8.68 24.48
CA SER A 345 21.88 -9.06 23.06
C SER A 345 22.11 -7.88 22.14
N LEU A 346 21.50 -6.73 22.45
CA LEU A 346 21.68 -5.50 21.68
C LEU A 346 23.13 -5.01 21.77
N ASN A 347 23.69 -4.97 22.98
CA ASN A 347 25.10 -4.59 23.16
C ASN A 347 26.05 -5.49 22.37
N LEU A 348 25.81 -6.80 22.35
CA LEU A 348 26.61 -7.74 21.55
C LEU A 348 26.47 -7.46 20.05
N ALA A 349 25.26 -7.20 19.55
CA ALA A 349 25.03 -6.88 18.15
C ALA A 349 25.73 -5.58 17.73
N LEU A 350 25.71 -4.55 18.58
CA LEU A 350 26.42 -3.30 18.33
C LEU A 350 27.95 -3.48 18.33
N GLN A 351 28.48 -4.27 19.27
CA GLN A 351 29.91 -4.58 19.32
C GLN A 351 30.39 -5.35 18.08
N GLN A 352 29.58 -6.26 17.54
CA GLN A 352 29.91 -6.99 16.32
C GLN A 352 30.06 -6.07 15.11
N GLU A 353 29.32 -4.97 15.07
CA GLU A 353 29.43 -3.92 14.04
C GLU A 353 30.53 -2.89 14.32
N GLY A 354 31.32 -3.10 15.39
CA GLY A 354 32.45 -2.25 15.77
C GLY A 354 32.06 -1.00 16.55
N LEU A 355 30.84 -0.94 17.08
CA LEU A 355 30.35 0.16 17.92
C LEU A 355 30.58 -0.18 19.38
N ASN A 356 31.68 0.32 19.94
CA ASN A 356 31.96 0.21 21.37
C ASN A 356 31.27 1.36 22.12
N THR A 357 30.02 1.17 22.49
CA THR A 357 29.28 2.19 23.24
C THR A 357 29.72 2.18 24.70
N THR A 358 30.48 3.19 25.11
CA THR A 358 30.79 3.45 26.53
C THR A 358 29.65 4.16 27.24
N GLN A 359 28.76 4.79 26.47
CA GLN A 359 27.60 5.55 26.92
C GLN A 359 26.33 4.68 26.92
N ASN A 360 25.28 5.19 27.57
CA ASN A 360 23.97 4.56 27.50
C ASN A 360 23.44 4.57 26.05
N ILE A 361 22.93 3.45 25.56
CA ILE A 361 22.41 3.32 24.18
C ILE A 361 21.31 4.34 23.88
N LEU A 362 20.46 4.69 24.87
CA LEU A 362 19.44 5.72 24.69
C LEU A 362 20.04 7.10 24.44
N LEU A 363 21.20 7.41 25.01
CA LEU A 363 21.87 8.69 24.78
C LEU A 363 22.53 8.74 23.41
N CYS A 364 23.09 7.63 22.93
CA CYS A 364 23.53 7.55 21.54
C CYS A 364 22.37 7.77 20.56
N LEU A 365 21.18 7.34 20.96
CA LEU A 365 19.97 7.53 20.17
C LEU A 365 19.49 8.99 20.21
N VAL A 366 19.63 9.67 21.36
CA VAL A 366 19.47 11.13 21.48
C VAL A 366 20.42 11.86 20.56
N ASP A 367 21.72 11.53 20.58
CA ASP A 367 22.72 12.13 19.69
C ASP A 367 22.37 11.91 18.21
N PHE A 368 21.90 10.71 17.87
CA PHE A 368 21.45 10.40 16.51
C PHE A 368 20.25 11.25 16.08
N TRP A 369 19.24 11.39 16.94
CA TRP A 369 18.06 12.21 16.62
C TRP A 369 18.45 13.68 16.47
N LEU A 370 19.28 14.23 17.37
CA LEU A 370 19.76 15.60 17.30
C LEU A 370 20.56 15.87 16.01
N ASP A 371 21.43 14.95 15.59
CA ASP A 371 22.22 15.06 14.35
C ASP A 371 21.34 15.02 13.08
N LYS A 372 20.24 14.26 13.10
CA LYS A 372 19.43 14.01 11.90
C LYS A 372 18.16 14.85 11.80
N ILE A 373 17.76 15.57 12.85
CA ILE A 373 16.45 16.23 12.93
C ILE A 373 16.16 17.20 11.78
N ASP A 374 17.18 17.88 11.26
CA ASP A 374 17.03 18.86 10.17
C ASP A 374 17.02 18.22 8.77
N SER A 375 17.40 16.94 8.67
CA SER A 375 17.57 16.23 7.39
C SER A 375 16.40 15.28 7.04
N VAL A 376 15.38 15.24 7.89
CA VAL A 376 14.26 14.29 7.79
C VAL A 376 12.95 15.00 7.43
N THR A 377 11.92 14.21 7.11
CA THR A 377 10.58 14.75 6.83
C THR A 377 9.98 15.44 8.06
N THR A 378 9.03 16.35 7.86
CA THR A 378 8.35 17.10 8.95
C THR A 378 7.69 16.18 9.99
N MET A 379 7.13 15.05 9.53
CA MET A 379 6.55 14.04 10.42
C MET A 379 7.62 13.31 11.25
N GLN A 380 8.76 12.99 10.66
CA GLN A 380 9.87 12.33 11.35
C GLN A 380 10.57 13.28 12.32
N SER A 381 10.78 14.55 11.94
CA SER A 381 11.38 15.55 12.84
C SER A 381 10.48 15.80 14.05
N LYS A 382 9.15 15.88 13.85
CA LYS A 382 8.18 15.92 14.96
C LYS A 382 8.30 14.69 15.86
N ALA A 383 8.40 13.48 15.29
CA ALA A 383 8.60 12.26 16.06
C ALA A 383 9.89 12.31 16.90
N TYR A 384 10.99 12.78 16.32
CA TYR A 384 12.27 12.96 17.03
C TYR A 384 12.14 13.95 18.18
N ALA A 385 11.56 15.12 17.95
CA ALA A 385 11.38 16.11 19.01
C ALA A 385 10.47 15.62 20.15
N LEU A 386 9.37 14.93 19.82
CA LEU A 386 8.52 14.30 20.83
C LEU A 386 9.30 13.26 21.64
N ALA A 387 10.11 12.43 20.99
CA ALA A 387 10.93 11.43 21.66
C ALA A 387 12.03 12.07 22.54
N LEU A 388 12.73 13.08 22.03
CA LEU A 388 13.73 13.87 22.79
C LEU A 388 13.10 14.54 24.00
N SER A 389 11.87 15.05 23.88
CA SER A 389 11.11 15.59 25.00
C SER A 389 10.83 14.53 26.07
N ILE A 390 10.45 13.30 25.69
CA ILE A 390 10.21 12.19 26.64
C ILE A 390 11.49 11.75 27.33
N ILE A 391 12.65 11.78 26.65
CA ILE A 391 13.94 11.45 27.26
C ILE A 391 14.23 12.30 28.51
N LEU A 392 13.78 13.56 28.54
CA LEU A 392 13.92 14.46 29.71
C LEU A 392 13.24 13.91 30.99
N THR A 393 12.30 12.98 30.84
CA THR A 393 11.60 12.34 31.97
C THR A 393 12.25 11.03 32.42
N LEU A 394 13.29 10.56 31.72
CA LEU A 394 14.01 9.35 32.08
C LEU A 394 15.04 9.64 33.16
N ARG A 395 15.25 8.68 34.08
CA ARG A 395 16.23 8.78 35.16
C ARG A 395 17.66 8.48 34.68
N LEU A 396 18.13 9.28 33.73
CA LEU A 396 19.47 9.17 33.15
C LEU A 396 20.26 10.45 33.50
N PRO A 397 21.28 10.40 34.37
CA PRO A 397 21.95 11.60 34.86
C PRO A 397 22.62 12.42 33.74
N GLU A 398 23.11 11.74 32.71
CA GLU A 398 23.79 12.33 31.54
C GLU A 398 22.82 13.12 30.62
N VAL A 399 21.50 13.02 30.81
CA VAL A 399 20.53 13.82 30.03
C VAL A 399 20.64 15.30 30.33
N ILE A 400 21.05 15.68 31.55
CA ILE A 400 21.24 17.08 31.96
C ILE A 400 22.18 17.82 31.00
N ASP A 401 23.25 17.16 30.55
CA ASP A 401 24.26 17.75 29.68
C ASP A 401 23.74 18.00 28.26
N LYS A 402 22.62 17.37 27.88
CA LYS A 402 21.98 17.46 26.56
C LYS A 402 20.71 18.33 26.54
N VAL A 403 20.31 18.90 27.67
CA VAL A 403 19.08 19.70 27.79
C VAL A 403 19.08 20.88 26.81
N ASP A 404 20.19 21.61 26.66
CA ASP A 404 20.28 22.75 25.73
C ASP A 404 20.05 22.31 24.28
N GLU A 405 20.75 21.26 23.83
CA GLU A 405 20.60 20.70 22.48
C GLU A 405 19.16 20.22 22.22
N ILE A 406 18.56 19.51 23.18
CA ILE A 406 17.17 19.04 23.11
C ILE A 406 16.19 20.20 23.02
N LEU A 407 16.36 21.24 23.85
CA LEU A 407 15.49 22.41 23.86
C LEU A 407 15.59 23.20 22.56
N SER A 408 16.81 23.40 22.05
CA SER A 408 17.04 24.06 20.77
C SER A 408 16.34 23.33 19.62
N ALA A 409 16.52 22.00 19.54
CA ALA A 409 15.90 21.16 18.53
C ALA A 409 14.35 21.14 18.61
N CYS A 410 13.78 21.11 19.81
CA CYS A 410 12.32 21.17 19.94
C CYS A 410 11.78 22.57 19.60
N THR A 411 12.50 23.63 19.98
CA THR A 411 12.12 25.02 19.72
C THR A 411 12.11 25.32 18.22
N SER A 412 13.10 24.85 17.47
CA SER A 412 13.18 25.04 16.02
C SER A 412 11.97 24.43 15.30
N ILE A 413 11.53 23.24 15.73
CA ILE A 413 10.35 22.56 15.16
C ILE A 413 9.06 23.26 15.53
N ILE A 414 8.90 23.72 16.77
CA ILE A 414 7.68 24.43 17.19
C ILE A 414 7.51 25.71 16.37
N LEU A 415 8.56 26.52 16.26
CA LEU A 415 8.52 27.78 15.50
C LEU A 415 8.39 27.52 13.99
N GLY A 416 9.08 26.52 13.44
CA GLY A 416 8.99 26.17 12.02
C GLY A 416 7.63 25.57 11.60
N ALA A 417 6.87 25.00 12.55
CA ALA A 417 5.53 24.48 12.27
C ALA A 417 4.48 25.60 12.11
N GLU A 418 4.70 26.78 12.71
CA GLU A 418 3.80 27.93 12.53
C GLU A 418 3.88 28.48 11.10
N ASP A 419 5.06 28.46 10.49
CA ASP A 419 5.30 28.92 9.11
C ASP A 419 4.73 27.97 8.03
N GLN A 420 4.56 26.68 8.33
CA GLN A 420 4.11 25.66 7.35
C GLN A 420 2.59 25.46 7.27
N ASN A 421 1.82 26.09 8.17
CA ASN A 421 0.35 26.02 8.15
C ASN A 421 -0.28 26.78 6.97
N GLU A 422 0.49 27.61 6.24
CA GLU A 422 -0.02 28.34 5.07
C GLU A 422 0.15 27.58 3.73
N GLU A 423 0.95 26.50 3.65
CA GLU A 423 1.25 25.81 2.37
C GLU A 423 0.87 24.30 2.33
N THR A 424 0.39 23.70 3.42
CA THR A 424 0.10 22.26 3.49
C THR A 424 -1.33 21.88 3.06
N SER A 425 -1.76 22.34 1.88
CA SER A 425 -3.00 21.85 1.23
C SER A 425 -2.75 20.83 0.10
N LEU A 426 -1.51 20.40 -0.14
CA LEU A 426 -1.15 19.43 -1.17
C LEU A 426 -0.16 18.39 -0.62
N ASP A 427 -0.72 17.38 0.05
CA ASP A 427 -0.03 16.17 0.47
C ASP A 427 0.63 15.47 -0.74
N SER A 428 1.95 15.62 -0.87
CA SER A 428 2.79 14.84 -1.78
C SER A 428 3.74 13.96 -0.97
N SER A 429 3.19 12.87 -0.44
CA SER A 429 3.95 11.67 -0.09
C SER A 429 3.04 10.44 -0.21
N SER A 430 2.67 10.19 -1.46
CA SER A 430 2.00 8.96 -1.84
C SER A 430 3.05 8.07 -2.52
N SER A 431 3.68 7.19 -1.74
CA SER A 431 4.04 5.87 -2.26
C SER A 431 2.71 5.14 -2.48
N ILE A 432 2.03 5.52 -3.56
CA ILE A 432 0.92 4.77 -4.12
C ILE A 432 1.56 3.49 -4.58
N SER A 433 1.29 2.39 -3.88
CA SER A 433 1.47 1.06 -4.43
C SER A 433 0.86 1.07 -5.82
N SER A 434 1.65 0.67 -6.79
CA SER A 434 1.39 0.66 -8.23
C SER A 434 0.12 -0.12 -8.63
N CYS A 435 -1.06 0.39 -8.28
CA CYS A 435 -2.28 0.14 -9.02
C CYS A 435 -2.24 1.11 -10.20
N ASN A 436 -1.80 0.59 -11.35
CA ASN A 436 -1.72 1.26 -12.65
C ASN A 436 -2.41 2.63 -12.72
N GLU A 437 -1.59 3.66 -12.90
CA GLU A 437 -2.04 4.94 -13.46
C GLU A 437 -2.70 4.64 -14.80
N ASN A 438 -4.03 4.65 -14.83
CA ASN A 438 -4.91 5.15 -15.89
C ASN A 438 -6.36 4.90 -15.46
N PHE A 439 -7.17 5.97 -15.45
CA PHE A 439 -8.60 6.07 -15.09
C PHE A 439 -8.91 6.40 -13.60
N GLU A 440 -9.37 7.65 -13.40
CA GLU A 440 -10.02 8.13 -12.18
C GLU A 440 -11.30 7.31 -11.91
N TYR A 441 -11.22 6.34 -10.99
CA TYR A 441 -12.41 5.74 -10.40
C TYR A 441 -12.84 6.53 -9.16
N ASP A 442 -14.10 6.98 -9.14
CA ASP A 442 -14.71 7.65 -7.97
C ASP A 442 -14.90 6.72 -6.76
N SER A 443 -14.79 5.39 -6.92
CA SER A 443 -14.92 4.43 -5.82
C SER A 443 -13.58 4.21 -5.11
N VAL A 444 -13.34 4.95 -4.03
CA VAL A 444 -12.14 4.82 -3.20
C VAL A 444 -12.11 3.43 -2.53
N PRO A 445 -11.04 2.62 -2.70
CA PRO A 445 -10.94 1.30 -2.07
C PRO A 445 -11.05 1.36 -0.54
N SER A 446 -11.62 0.30 0.05
CA SER A 446 -11.81 0.16 1.50
C SER A 446 -10.50 0.36 2.28
N LYS A 447 -9.37 -0.13 1.75
CA LYS A 447 -8.02 0.09 2.29
C LYS A 447 -7.67 1.57 2.45
N VAL A 448 -7.89 2.37 1.41
CA VAL A 448 -7.50 3.80 1.39
C VAL A 448 -8.26 4.57 2.45
N LEU A 449 -9.55 4.26 2.66
CA LEU A 449 -10.35 4.87 3.73
C LEU A 449 -9.78 4.51 5.12
N ARG A 450 -9.42 3.25 5.34
CA ARG A 450 -8.84 2.77 6.61
C ARG A 450 -7.44 3.35 6.87
N GLN A 451 -6.58 3.40 5.85
CA GLN A 451 -5.27 4.07 5.94
C GLN A 451 -5.41 5.55 6.29
N LYS A 452 -6.35 6.28 5.66
CA LYS A 452 -6.62 7.68 6.00
C LYS A 452 -7.05 7.81 7.47
N GLN A 453 -7.95 6.95 7.94
CA GLN A 453 -8.36 6.93 9.35
C GLN A 453 -7.17 6.70 10.30
N ILE A 454 -6.34 5.69 10.05
CA ILE A 454 -5.14 5.41 10.85
C ILE A 454 -4.19 6.60 10.86
N ARG A 455 -3.94 7.22 9.70
CA ARG A 455 -3.09 8.42 9.59
C ARG A 455 -3.65 9.61 10.37
N THR A 456 -4.97 9.82 10.40
CA THR A 456 -5.59 10.88 11.22
C THR A 456 -5.62 10.57 12.72
N GLN A 457 -5.56 9.29 13.07
CA GLN A 457 -5.54 8.81 14.45
C GLN A 457 -4.14 8.67 15.04
N ASP A 458 -3.09 8.90 14.24
CA ASP A 458 -1.70 8.78 14.66
C ASP A 458 -1.42 9.62 15.92
N PRO A 459 -0.96 9.00 17.03
CA PRO A 459 -0.57 9.69 18.24
C PRO A 459 0.43 10.82 17.99
N ILE A 460 1.40 10.64 17.08
CA ILE A 460 2.43 11.65 16.77
C ILE A 460 1.79 12.90 16.14
N LYS A 461 0.75 12.75 15.32
CA LYS A 461 0.02 13.89 14.76
C LYS A 461 -0.80 14.61 15.84
N ARG A 462 -1.44 13.86 16.73
CA ARG A 462 -2.35 14.39 17.76
C ARG A 462 -1.65 15.05 18.94
N LEU A 463 -0.44 14.59 19.28
CA LEU A 463 0.33 15.17 20.39
C LEU A 463 0.84 16.57 20.03
N SER A 464 0.65 17.50 20.97
CA SER A 464 1.26 18.83 20.92
C SER A 464 2.66 18.77 21.53
N LEU A 465 3.66 19.07 20.70
CA LEU A 465 5.06 19.14 21.14
C LEU A 465 5.25 20.24 22.20
N GLU A 466 4.57 21.38 22.06
CA GLU A 466 4.61 22.49 23.02
C GLU A 466 4.17 22.05 24.43
N ASN A 467 3.00 21.42 24.53
CA ASN A 467 2.45 20.99 25.82
C ASN A 467 3.32 19.90 26.44
N MET A 468 3.74 18.92 25.64
CA MET A 468 4.55 17.81 26.12
C MET A 468 5.93 18.27 26.57
N LEU A 469 6.57 19.19 25.84
CA LEU A 469 7.86 19.77 26.25
C LEU A 469 7.74 20.54 27.56
N ARG A 470 6.68 21.33 27.74
CA ARG A 470 6.43 22.07 28.98
C ARG A 470 6.30 21.13 30.18
N GLU A 471 5.49 20.07 30.06
CA GLU A 471 5.28 19.09 31.13
C GLU A 471 6.56 18.29 31.43
N ASN A 472 7.26 17.83 30.38
CA ASN A 472 8.47 17.04 30.54
C ASN A 472 9.64 17.85 31.11
N LEU A 473 9.72 19.16 30.84
CA LEU A 473 10.70 20.04 31.48
C LEU A 473 10.47 20.19 32.98
N GLN A 474 9.21 20.30 33.41
CA GLN A 474 8.88 20.33 34.83
C GLN A 474 9.23 19.01 35.52
N ALA A 475 8.97 17.88 34.86
CA ALA A 475 9.38 16.57 35.35
C ALA A 475 10.91 16.42 35.43
N CYS A 476 11.64 16.92 34.43
CA CYS A 476 13.10 16.92 34.41
C CYS A 476 13.69 17.69 35.61
N ALA A 477 13.19 18.90 35.87
CA ALA A 477 13.60 19.69 37.03
C ALA A 477 13.38 18.94 38.35
N ALA A 478 12.22 18.26 38.49
CA ALA A 478 11.90 17.46 39.66
C ALA A 478 12.80 16.21 39.83
N LEU A 479 13.24 15.58 38.73
CA LEU A 479 14.06 14.37 38.75
C LEU A 479 15.53 14.65 39.04
N HIS A 480 16.08 15.73 38.48
CA HIS A 480 17.51 16.05 38.54
C HIS A 480 17.85 17.08 39.63
N GLY A 481 16.83 17.73 40.20
CA GLY A 481 16.94 18.73 41.25
C GLY A 481 17.01 20.16 40.67
N ASP A 482 16.29 21.08 41.30
CA ASP A 482 16.17 22.46 40.81
C ASP A 482 17.52 23.17 40.65
N ALA A 483 18.51 22.88 41.50
CA ALA A 483 19.81 23.56 41.46
C ALA A 483 20.64 23.21 40.22
N SER A 484 20.70 21.93 39.85
CA SER A 484 21.44 21.47 38.67
C SER A 484 20.73 21.87 37.38
N PHE A 485 19.40 21.71 37.35
CA PHE A 485 18.56 22.11 36.23
C PHE A 485 18.65 23.62 35.96
N ASN A 486 18.48 24.45 36.99
CA ASN A 486 18.58 25.91 36.83
C ASN A 486 19.99 26.35 36.45
N ALA A 487 21.05 25.65 36.88
CA ALA A 487 22.40 25.94 36.43
C ALA A 487 22.57 25.74 34.92
N VAL A 488 22.00 24.67 34.37
CA VAL A 488 22.01 24.41 32.92
C VAL A 488 21.16 25.43 32.18
N ILE A 489 19.92 25.68 32.61
CA ILE A 489 19.03 26.67 31.97
C ILE A 489 19.67 28.07 31.96
N ASN A 490 20.36 28.47 33.03
CA ASN A 490 21.05 29.77 33.10
C ASN A 490 22.32 29.82 32.25
N SER A 491 22.86 28.68 31.83
CA SER A 491 24.01 28.59 30.92
C SER A 491 23.62 28.70 29.44
N ILE A 492 22.34 28.48 29.12
CA ILE A 492 21.79 28.59 27.75
C ILE A 492 21.92 30.04 27.27
N HIS A 493 22.27 30.21 25.99
CA HIS A 493 22.40 31.53 25.39
C HIS A 493 21.07 32.33 25.49
N PRO A 494 21.08 33.61 25.90
CA PRO A 494 19.86 34.38 26.15
C PRO A 494 18.89 34.45 24.96
N SER A 495 19.40 34.41 23.72
CA SER A 495 18.54 34.37 22.52
C SER A 495 17.79 33.06 22.35
N ALA A 496 18.43 31.91 22.64
CA ALA A 496 17.80 30.60 22.58
C ALA A 496 16.75 30.46 23.69
N LEU A 497 17.04 31.00 24.88
CA LEU A 497 16.08 31.06 25.99
C LEU A 497 14.86 31.95 25.64
N ALA A 498 15.07 33.08 24.97
CA ALA A 498 13.96 33.92 24.49
C ALA A 498 13.09 33.21 23.44
N GLN A 499 13.72 32.50 22.48
CA GLN A 499 13.00 31.69 21.49
C GLN A 499 12.23 30.55 22.14
N LEU A 500 12.81 29.88 23.14
CA LEU A 500 12.13 28.84 23.92
C LEU A 500 10.92 29.39 24.67
N LYS A 501 11.05 30.57 25.29
CA LYS A 501 9.92 31.23 25.95
C LYS A 501 8.82 31.59 24.97
N GLN A 502 9.18 32.10 23.78
CA GLN A 502 8.23 32.37 22.71
C GLN A 502 7.52 31.09 22.26
N ALA A 503 8.27 30.04 21.94
CA ALA A 503 7.73 28.76 21.48
C ALA A 503 6.81 28.08 22.52
N LEU A 504 7.10 28.24 23.80
CA LEU A 504 6.32 27.66 24.90
C LEU A 504 5.28 28.62 25.49
N ASN A 505 5.06 29.80 24.89
CA ASN A 505 4.14 30.82 25.40
C ASN A 505 4.37 31.15 26.90
N MET A 506 5.63 31.17 27.33
CA MET A 506 6.00 31.46 28.72
C MET A 506 6.27 32.96 28.91
N PRO A 507 5.91 33.53 30.08
CA PRO A 507 6.08 34.95 30.35
C PRO A 507 7.54 35.44 30.50
#